data_AF-A0A820KFW1-F1
#
_entry.id   AF-A0A820KFW1-F1
#
_cell.length_a   1.000
_cell.length_b   1.000
_cell.length_c   1.000
_cell.angle_alpha   90.00
_cell.angle_beta   90.00
_cell.angle_gamma   90.00
#
_symmetry.space_group_name_H-M   'P 1'
#
loop_
_entity.id
_entity.type
_entity.pdbx_description
1 polymer ?
#
loop_
_entity_poly.entity_id
_entity_poly.type
_entity_poly.pdbx_seq_one_letter_code
_entity_poly.pdbx_strand_id
1 'polypeptide(L)'
;MGHVYDNLYDLFNQNFAVSAKKKYCRIALGALYHPRCLVHEDFYCVVFIHKRDFDKCDPPFLNRFEKHLIDIEALIHPRHKSVTKDLHMWLDSLLPKNIGKHFPLLQHLFVDYSPDQICNLAIETYEQLNISIDNEEDNNRRPNVTDHCQARLLRTSSFDLPLALSLEKTRENQNIIDQYYDVHRSISFAKLIQQSLENETNIIPRVIYTYTQMFHTINKLPNNVEEIKLSGFKTELELTNRIKRHYQASTNIRLLLIRVDYHNEHQHILSLKHILLNEHVNRNDRGAWLIFHLQRNLLNKIDNDVLFNKWPSDMIDDLNNHQFIPKEILNNPSYRDLVLQPQYILIECIFDDLIDRCFSKFRYIVPHKNDERLINTRRENNFQQIIRPKDKSRSDELHLRSMVETNLMILIQKIDVSDNRRFTDWRHDLLTNGKTIAGSRSFYDAFQATISTFHESYLFLLVAHLEQHNFIDAYNFISSVSDKNIQKYLEKMWENCLETTLENIDLTIIDRDMIEIQLVFDLRLPRAAIEYANIRTIRDKLLQLEENNHESLVPLNFAIDQLKRTSVYGRDFTELIFVQRHFFEFYIHDQIALHFKETNIHLSPKFVLDLLVSNPTYTIEQNAQLFLAQHAEFT
;
A
#
# COMPACT_ATOMS: atom_id res chain seq x y z
N MET A 1 -41.83 -3.65 16.22
CA MET A 1 -42.80 -4.59 16.83
C MET A 1 -44.26 -4.33 16.44
N GLY A 2 -44.69 -3.09 16.15
CA GLY A 2 -46.11 -2.74 15.94
C GLY A 2 -46.91 -3.69 15.02
N HIS A 3 -46.41 -4.00 13.82
CA HIS A 3 -47.16 -4.85 12.89
C HIS A 3 -47.23 -6.34 13.28
N VAL A 4 -46.25 -6.86 14.04
CA VAL A 4 -46.25 -8.28 14.47
C VAL A 4 -47.14 -8.47 15.69
N TYR A 5 -47.17 -7.47 16.58
CA TYR A 5 -48.00 -7.51 17.78
C TYR A 5 -49.50 -7.59 17.46
N ASP A 6 -49.99 -6.72 16.57
CA ASP A 6 -51.40 -6.71 16.17
C ASP A 6 -51.81 -8.04 15.51
N ASN A 7 -50.90 -8.60 14.71
CA ASN A 7 -51.12 -9.85 13.99
C ASN A 7 -51.19 -11.08 14.94
N LEU A 8 -50.42 -11.06 16.03
CA LEU A 8 -50.29 -12.16 17.00
C LEU A 8 -51.05 -11.91 18.31
N TYR A 9 -51.96 -10.93 18.33
CA TYR A 9 -52.64 -10.50 19.54
C TYR A 9 -53.38 -11.64 20.27
N ASP A 10 -54.18 -12.45 19.57
CA ASP A 10 -54.90 -13.57 20.17
C ASP A 10 -53.95 -14.66 20.72
N LEU A 11 -52.80 -14.85 20.06
CA LEU A 11 -51.75 -15.79 20.50
C LEU A 11 -51.14 -15.33 21.83
N PHE A 12 -50.79 -14.05 21.94
CA PHE A 12 -50.21 -13.49 23.16
C PHE A 12 -51.21 -13.39 24.31
N ASN A 13 -52.51 -13.28 24.03
CA ASN A 13 -53.57 -13.39 25.04
C ASN A 13 -53.85 -14.83 25.48
N GLN A 14 -53.20 -15.83 24.86
CA GLN A 14 -53.52 -17.25 25.05
C GLN A 14 -55.01 -17.56 24.81
N ASN A 15 -55.62 -16.83 23.88
CA ASN A 15 -57.04 -16.97 23.54
C ASN A 15 -57.22 -18.12 22.54
N PHE A 16 -57.35 -19.34 23.06
CA PHE A 16 -57.42 -20.55 22.24
C PHE A 16 -58.84 -21.14 22.19
N ALA A 17 -59.26 -21.52 20.99
CA ALA A 17 -60.39 -22.42 20.80
C ALA A 17 -59.90 -23.87 20.89
N VAL A 18 -60.50 -24.68 21.77
CA VAL A 18 -60.14 -26.09 21.91
C VAL A 18 -61.13 -26.95 21.13
N SER A 19 -60.62 -27.73 20.18
CA SER A 19 -61.42 -28.72 19.42
C SER A 19 -60.63 -30.01 19.30
N ALA A 20 -61.28 -31.16 19.54
CA ALA A 20 -60.65 -32.48 19.51
C ALA A 20 -59.32 -32.56 20.29
N LYS A 21 -59.28 -31.96 21.50
CA LYS A 21 -58.10 -31.85 22.38
C LYS A 21 -56.90 -31.10 21.77
N LYS A 22 -57.12 -30.29 20.73
CA LYS A 22 -56.12 -29.44 20.09
C LYS A 22 -56.48 -27.97 20.28
N LYS A 23 -55.48 -27.15 20.60
CA LYS A 23 -55.61 -25.69 20.75
C LYS A 23 -55.47 -25.02 19.39
N TYR A 24 -56.42 -24.16 19.03
CA TYR A 24 -56.37 -23.35 17.82
C TYR A 24 -56.39 -21.88 18.19
N CYS A 25 -55.48 -21.11 17.61
CA CYS A 25 -55.38 -19.66 17.78
C CYS A 25 -55.68 -18.95 16.47
N ARG A 26 -56.35 -17.80 16.54
CA ARG A 26 -56.51 -16.90 15.40
C ARG A 26 -55.21 -16.11 15.21
N ILE A 27 -54.70 -16.06 13.98
CA ILE A 27 -53.61 -15.14 13.59
C ILE A 27 -54.21 -14.12 12.64
N ALA A 28 -54.10 -12.83 12.96
CA ALA A 28 -54.54 -11.76 12.08
C ALA A 28 -53.44 -11.45 11.06
N LEU A 29 -53.75 -11.50 9.78
CA LEU A 29 -52.84 -11.16 8.68
C LEU A 29 -53.50 -10.03 7.88
N GLY A 30 -53.41 -8.82 8.41
CA GLY A 30 -54.15 -7.66 7.92
C GLY A 30 -55.63 -7.66 8.31
N ALA A 31 -56.42 -6.80 7.68
CA ALA A 31 -57.81 -6.56 8.10
C ALA A 31 -58.75 -7.72 7.80
N LEU A 32 -58.49 -8.51 6.74
CA LEU A 32 -59.47 -9.44 6.16
C LEU A 32 -59.10 -10.92 6.30
N TYR A 33 -57.83 -11.26 6.48
CA TYR A 33 -57.38 -12.65 6.53
C TYR A 33 -56.99 -13.05 7.95
N HIS A 34 -57.74 -14.01 8.51
CA HIS A 34 -57.64 -14.40 9.93
C HIS A 34 -57.65 -15.93 10.11
N PRO A 35 -56.62 -16.65 9.65
CA PRO A 35 -56.57 -18.10 9.79
C PRO A 35 -56.57 -18.55 11.26
N ARG A 36 -57.16 -19.73 11.51
CA ARG A 36 -57.03 -20.44 12.79
C ARG A 36 -55.91 -21.46 12.67
N CYS A 37 -54.81 -21.20 13.36
CA CYS A 37 -53.63 -22.06 13.36
C CYS A 37 -53.62 -22.97 14.59
N LEU A 38 -53.20 -24.22 14.39
CA LEU A 38 -52.95 -25.15 15.47
C LEU A 38 -51.77 -24.65 16.32
N VAL A 39 -51.93 -24.66 17.65
CA VAL A 39 -50.86 -24.36 18.60
C VAL A 39 -50.50 -25.65 19.32
N HIS A 40 -49.22 -26.03 19.24
CA HIS A 40 -48.70 -27.19 19.97
C HIS A 40 -48.63 -26.89 21.47
N GLU A 41 -48.82 -27.90 22.32
CA GLU A 41 -48.79 -27.71 23.79
C GLU A 41 -47.41 -27.23 24.28
N ASP A 42 -46.33 -27.67 23.63
CA ASP A 42 -44.94 -27.28 23.95
C ASP A 42 -44.46 -26.04 23.17
N PHE A 43 -45.36 -25.22 22.63
CA PHE A 43 -44.97 -23.97 21.97
C PHE A 43 -44.71 -22.87 22.99
N TYR A 44 -43.50 -22.30 22.94
CA TYR A 44 -43.11 -21.14 23.76
C TYR A 44 -42.73 -19.96 22.86
N CYS A 45 -43.09 -18.75 23.29
CA CYS A 45 -42.70 -17.51 22.64
C CYS A 45 -41.90 -16.66 23.61
N VAL A 46 -40.65 -16.37 23.25
CA VAL A 46 -39.75 -15.52 24.02
C VAL A 46 -39.52 -14.24 23.24
N VAL A 47 -39.67 -13.10 23.91
CA VAL A 47 -39.44 -11.78 23.31
C VAL A 47 -38.30 -11.09 24.05
N PHE A 48 -37.25 -10.75 23.32
CA PHE A 48 -36.15 -9.95 23.84
C PHE A 48 -36.43 -8.46 23.58
N ILE A 49 -36.32 -7.65 24.63
CA ILE A 49 -36.50 -6.20 24.58
C ILE A 49 -35.29 -5.58 25.29
N HIS A 50 -34.61 -4.64 24.64
CA HIS A 50 -33.56 -3.90 25.33
C HIS A 50 -34.15 -3.09 26.48
N LYS A 51 -33.48 -3.08 27.62
CA LYS A 51 -33.94 -2.35 28.83
C LYS A 51 -34.32 -0.89 28.54
N ARG A 52 -33.56 -0.21 27.67
CA ARG A 52 -33.82 1.19 27.25
C ARG A 52 -35.12 1.41 26.47
N ASP A 53 -35.66 0.34 25.89
CA ASP A 53 -36.88 0.36 25.08
C ASP A 53 -38.08 -0.21 25.82
N PHE A 54 -37.89 -0.70 27.06
CA PHE A 54 -38.94 -1.30 27.89
C PHE A 54 -40.09 -0.31 28.14
N ASP A 55 -39.76 0.94 28.52
CA ASP A 55 -40.76 1.98 28.82
C ASP A 55 -41.49 2.50 27.57
N LYS A 56 -40.99 2.17 26.37
CA LYS A 56 -41.62 2.52 25.09
C LYS A 56 -42.65 1.49 24.64
N CYS A 57 -42.68 0.32 25.28
CA CYS A 57 -43.62 -0.74 24.95
C CYS A 57 -44.99 -0.46 25.57
N ASP A 58 -46.05 -0.74 24.81
CA ASP A 58 -47.41 -0.56 25.29
C ASP A 58 -47.68 -1.42 26.54
N PRO A 59 -48.23 -0.86 27.63
CA PRO A 59 -48.51 -1.62 28.85
C PRO A 59 -49.35 -2.88 28.64
N PRO A 60 -50.38 -2.89 27.75
CA PRO A 60 -51.10 -4.11 27.43
C PRO A 60 -50.20 -5.21 26.83
N PHE A 61 -49.25 -4.87 25.96
CA PHE A 61 -48.32 -5.84 25.42
C PHE A 61 -47.46 -6.43 26.53
N LEU A 62 -46.87 -5.58 27.37
CA LEU A 62 -46.07 -6.02 28.51
C LEU A 62 -46.88 -6.95 29.43
N ASN A 63 -48.13 -6.65 29.74
CA ASN A 63 -48.99 -7.44 30.64
C ASN A 63 -49.25 -8.89 30.19
N ARG A 64 -48.90 -9.26 28.95
CA ARG A 64 -49.08 -10.62 28.40
C ARG A 64 -47.87 -11.53 28.55
N PHE A 65 -46.72 -10.96 28.89
CA PHE A 65 -45.48 -11.69 29.05
C PHE A 65 -45.05 -11.67 30.51
N GLU A 66 -44.48 -12.79 30.95
CA GLU A 66 -43.64 -12.84 32.14
C GLU A 66 -42.33 -12.09 31.84
N LYS A 67 -41.93 -11.18 32.72
CA LYS A 67 -40.75 -10.34 32.51
C LYS A 67 -39.62 -10.84 33.37
N HIS A 68 -38.52 -11.19 32.74
CA HIS A 68 -37.26 -11.46 33.40
C HIS A 68 -36.24 -10.43 32.96
N LEU A 69 -35.61 -9.76 33.93
CA LEU A 69 -34.45 -8.94 33.63
C LEU A 69 -33.26 -9.88 33.47
N ILE A 70 -32.73 -9.94 32.25
CA ILE A 70 -31.53 -10.71 31.95
C ILE A 70 -30.35 -9.74 31.91
N ASP A 71 -29.42 -9.91 32.84
CA ASP A 71 -28.11 -9.30 32.78
C ASP A 71 -27.12 -10.34 32.25
N ILE A 72 -26.64 -10.13 31.02
CA ILE A 72 -25.75 -11.07 30.33
C ILE A 72 -24.46 -11.24 31.12
N GLU A 73 -23.94 -10.17 31.73
CA GLU A 73 -22.69 -10.26 32.51
C GLU A 73 -22.86 -11.09 33.79
N ALA A 74 -24.05 -11.08 34.37
CA ALA A 74 -24.37 -11.86 35.56
C ALA A 74 -24.60 -13.35 35.24
N LEU A 75 -24.95 -13.69 34.00
CA LEU A 75 -25.09 -15.07 33.54
C LEU A 75 -23.76 -15.76 33.24
N ILE A 76 -22.69 -14.99 33.01
CA ILE A 76 -21.37 -15.56 32.73
C ILE A 76 -20.78 -16.12 34.03
N HIS A 77 -20.48 -17.43 34.01
CA HIS A 77 -19.90 -18.09 35.17
C HIS A 77 -18.56 -17.43 35.59
N PRO A 78 -18.28 -17.26 36.90
CA PRO A 78 -17.06 -16.59 37.38
C PRO A 78 -15.75 -17.15 36.81
N ARG A 79 -15.69 -18.47 36.55
CA ARG A 79 -14.52 -19.10 35.92
C ARG A 79 -14.28 -18.65 34.48
N HIS A 80 -15.34 -18.59 33.67
CA HIS A 80 -15.25 -18.04 32.31
C HIS A 80 -14.80 -16.59 32.37
N LYS A 81 -15.43 -15.77 33.24
CA LYS A 81 -15.07 -14.36 33.44
C LYS A 81 -13.61 -14.18 33.83
N SER A 82 -13.09 -15.08 34.68
CA SER A 82 -11.69 -15.06 35.12
C SER A 82 -10.73 -15.34 33.96
N VAL A 83 -10.99 -16.34 33.12
CA VAL A 83 -10.18 -16.64 31.92
C VAL A 83 -10.31 -15.50 30.90
N THR A 84 -11.52 -15.00 30.66
CA THR A 84 -11.75 -13.85 29.78
C THR A 84 -10.94 -12.64 30.23
N LYS A 85 -10.85 -12.35 31.54
CA LYS A 85 -10.02 -11.25 32.05
C LYS A 85 -8.54 -11.47 31.77
N ASP A 86 -8.03 -12.68 31.98
CA ASP A 86 -6.62 -13.00 31.69
C ASP A 86 -6.30 -12.85 30.20
N LEU A 87 -7.21 -13.30 29.33
CA LEU A 87 -7.08 -13.13 27.88
C LEU A 87 -7.06 -11.66 27.48
N HIS A 88 -7.89 -10.80 28.08
CA HIS A 88 -7.85 -9.37 27.82
C HIS A 88 -6.53 -8.74 28.27
N MET A 89 -6.04 -9.08 29.47
CA MET A 89 -4.73 -8.60 29.94
C MET A 89 -3.59 -9.04 29.01
N TRP A 90 -3.66 -10.28 28.50
CA TRP A 90 -2.72 -10.78 27.52
C TRP A 90 -2.82 -10.02 26.20
N LEU A 91 -4.02 -9.84 25.65
CA LEU A 91 -4.25 -9.08 24.41
C LEU A 91 -3.73 -7.64 24.51
N ASP A 92 -4.02 -6.95 25.61
CA ASP A 92 -3.54 -5.58 25.86
C ASP A 92 -2.00 -5.51 25.93
N SER A 93 -1.35 -6.59 26.41
CA SER A 93 0.11 -6.66 26.47
C SER A 93 0.78 -6.79 25.10
N LEU A 94 0.04 -7.24 24.07
CA LEU A 94 0.53 -7.38 22.69
C LEU A 94 0.51 -6.07 21.91
N LEU A 95 -0.22 -5.06 22.40
CA LEU A 95 -0.25 -3.76 21.75
C LEU A 95 1.09 -3.03 21.94
N PRO A 96 1.64 -2.42 20.89
CA PRO A 96 2.92 -1.73 20.98
C PRO A 96 2.79 -0.50 21.88
N LYS A 97 3.65 -0.39 22.90
CA LYS A 97 3.62 0.70 23.89
C LYS A 97 4.17 2.01 23.36
N ASN A 98 5.08 1.93 22.39
CA ASN A 98 5.84 3.07 21.85
C ASN A 98 5.26 3.64 20.55
N ILE A 99 4.10 3.17 20.10
CA ILE A 99 3.41 3.65 18.90
C ILE A 99 2.18 4.48 19.31
N GLY A 100 1.74 5.39 18.43
CA GLY A 100 0.55 6.20 18.64
C GLY A 100 -0.70 5.38 18.99
N LYS A 101 -1.58 5.94 19.82
CA LYS A 101 -2.74 5.22 20.41
C LYS A 101 -3.85 4.81 19.42
N HIS A 102 -3.73 5.19 18.15
CA HIS A 102 -4.79 4.99 17.17
C HIS A 102 -4.56 3.78 16.25
N PHE A 103 -3.36 3.22 16.24
CA PHE A 103 -2.98 2.09 15.39
C PHE A 103 -1.61 1.49 15.83
N PRO A 104 -1.42 0.18 16.05
CA PRO A 104 -2.30 -0.93 16.40
C PRO A 104 -3.66 -0.67 17.02
N LEU A 105 -4.69 -1.46 16.72
CA LEU A 105 -5.77 -1.74 17.67
C LEU A 105 -5.96 -3.26 17.69
N LEU A 106 -6.63 -3.81 18.71
CA LEU A 106 -6.80 -5.26 18.84
C LEU A 106 -7.46 -5.90 17.62
N GLN A 107 -8.46 -5.24 17.02
CA GLN A 107 -9.10 -5.67 15.77
C GLN A 107 -8.16 -5.72 14.55
N HIS A 108 -7.03 -4.98 14.56
CA HIS A 108 -6.02 -5.04 13.50
C HIS A 108 -5.11 -6.25 13.74
N LEU A 109 -4.81 -6.57 15.00
CA LEU A 109 -4.01 -7.74 15.36
C LEU A 109 -4.80 -9.04 15.20
N PHE A 110 -6.08 -9.03 15.60
CA PHE A 110 -7.02 -10.14 15.59
C PHE A 110 -8.32 -9.69 14.92
N VAL A 111 -8.54 -10.11 13.69
CA VAL A 111 -9.61 -9.54 12.85
C VAL A 111 -11.01 -9.88 13.34
N ASP A 112 -11.14 -10.93 14.14
CA ASP A 112 -12.42 -11.33 14.74
C ASP A 112 -12.64 -10.76 16.15
N TYR A 113 -11.76 -9.87 16.63
CA TYR A 113 -11.82 -9.37 18.00
C TYR A 113 -13.11 -8.61 18.31
N SER A 114 -13.79 -9.07 19.36
CA SER A 114 -14.75 -8.28 20.14
C SER A 114 -14.75 -8.77 21.59
N PRO A 115 -15.13 -7.92 22.57
CA PRO A 115 -15.20 -8.34 23.96
C PRO A 115 -16.06 -9.59 24.17
N ASP A 116 -17.20 -9.65 23.47
CA ASP A 116 -18.12 -10.79 23.51
C ASP A 116 -17.51 -12.04 22.88
N GLN A 117 -16.75 -11.91 21.79
CA GLN A 117 -16.06 -13.03 21.16
C GLN A 117 -15.02 -13.66 22.09
N ILE A 118 -14.27 -12.86 22.87
CA ILE A 118 -13.30 -13.40 23.85
C ILE A 118 -14.01 -14.18 24.95
N CYS A 119 -15.18 -13.73 25.39
CA CYS A 119 -15.98 -14.48 26.35
C CYS A 119 -16.50 -15.79 25.75
N ASN A 120 -17.08 -15.74 24.55
CA ASN A 120 -17.58 -16.91 23.84
C ASN A 120 -16.46 -17.94 23.57
N LEU A 121 -15.26 -17.48 23.22
CA LEU A 121 -14.11 -18.34 23.01
C LEU A 121 -13.74 -19.12 24.29
N ALA A 122 -13.76 -18.47 25.45
CA ALA A 122 -13.53 -19.13 26.72
C ALA A 122 -14.61 -20.20 26.97
N ILE A 123 -15.89 -19.85 26.80
CA ILE A 123 -17.02 -20.78 26.97
C ILE A 123 -16.88 -22.00 26.06
N GLU A 124 -16.66 -21.77 24.76
CA GLU A 124 -16.48 -22.85 23.78
C GLU A 124 -15.30 -23.77 24.12
N THR A 125 -14.23 -23.21 24.67
CA THR A 125 -13.05 -23.99 25.05
C THR A 125 -13.34 -24.90 26.24
N TYR A 126 -14.08 -24.42 27.24
CA TYR A 126 -14.56 -25.26 28.34
C TYR A 126 -15.43 -26.43 27.84
N GLU A 127 -16.36 -26.14 26.92
CA GLU A 127 -17.19 -27.18 26.29
C GLU A 127 -16.35 -28.20 25.50
N GLN A 128 -15.42 -27.73 24.67
CA GLN A 128 -14.58 -28.59 23.82
C GLN A 128 -13.65 -29.50 24.64
N LEU A 129 -13.10 -28.99 25.74
CA LEU A 129 -12.23 -29.75 26.63
C LEU A 129 -13.01 -30.61 27.63
N ASN A 130 -14.35 -30.60 27.59
CA ASN A 130 -15.24 -31.28 28.54
C ASN A 130 -14.87 -30.97 30.00
N ILE A 131 -14.53 -29.73 30.30
CA ILE A 131 -14.17 -29.29 31.65
C ILE A 131 -15.44 -28.90 32.38
N SER A 132 -15.69 -29.52 33.54
CA SER A 132 -16.85 -29.17 34.35
C SER A 132 -16.65 -27.81 35.01
N ILE A 133 -17.63 -26.94 34.83
CA ILE A 133 -17.59 -25.58 35.36
C ILE A 133 -17.74 -25.57 36.89
N ASP A 134 -18.38 -26.60 37.46
CA ASP A 134 -18.70 -26.71 38.89
C ASP A 134 -17.63 -27.45 39.71
N ASN A 135 -16.70 -28.16 39.06
CA ASN A 135 -15.70 -28.98 39.76
C ASN A 135 -14.44 -28.18 40.10
N GLU A 136 -14.21 -27.84 41.37
CA GLU A 136 -13.02 -27.12 41.88
C GLU A 136 -11.68 -27.76 41.54
N GLU A 137 -11.63 -29.09 41.38
CA GLU A 137 -10.41 -29.82 41.02
C GLU A 137 -9.91 -29.50 39.60
N ASP A 138 -10.81 -29.07 38.70
CA ASP A 138 -10.48 -28.71 37.33
C ASP A 138 -9.81 -27.32 37.22
N ASN A 139 -9.66 -26.57 38.33
CA ASN A 139 -8.92 -25.31 38.34
C ASN A 139 -7.46 -25.46 37.87
N ASN A 140 -6.85 -26.65 38.08
CA ASN A 140 -5.50 -26.95 37.60
C ASN A 140 -5.41 -27.04 36.05
N ARG A 141 -6.54 -27.19 35.35
CA ARG A 141 -6.62 -27.23 33.88
C ARG A 141 -6.81 -25.86 33.24
N ARG A 142 -6.94 -24.80 34.04
CA ARG A 142 -7.09 -23.42 33.56
C ARG A 142 -5.97 -22.94 32.61
N PRO A 143 -4.68 -23.30 32.82
CA PRO A 143 -3.63 -23.00 31.85
C PRO A 143 -3.94 -23.59 30.48
N ASN A 144 -4.37 -24.86 30.42
CA ASN A 144 -4.72 -25.53 29.16
C ASN A 144 -5.86 -24.83 28.42
N VAL A 145 -6.86 -24.29 29.16
CA VAL A 145 -7.95 -23.49 28.57
C VAL A 145 -7.39 -22.21 27.96
N THR A 146 -6.50 -21.51 28.67
CA THR A 146 -5.91 -20.25 28.23
C THR A 146 -5.04 -20.46 27.00
N ASP A 147 -4.20 -21.50 27.00
CA ASP A 147 -3.34 -21.87 25.87
C ASP A 147 -4.17 -22.21 24.63
N HIS A 148 -5.28 -22.95 24.79
CA HIS A 148 -6.18 -23.27 23.68
C HIS A 148 -6.89 -22.03 23.13
N CYS A 149 -7.31 -21.11 24.00
CA CYS A 149 -7.87 -19.83 23.57
C CYS A 149 -6.84 -19.00 22.78
N GLN A 150 -5.60 -18.88 23.30
CA GLN A 150 -4.52 -18.18 22.60
C GLN A 150 -4.22 -18.82 21.24
N ALA A 151 -4.14 -20.15 21.18
CA ALA A 151 -3.94 -20.88 19.93
C ALA A 151 -5.07 -20.62 18.90
N ARG A 152 -6.32 -20.49 19.36
CA ARG A 152 -7.44 -20.12 18.49
C ARG A 152 -7.37 -18.66 18.02
N LEU A 153 -7.01 -17.73 18.89
CA LEU A 153 -6.80 -16.32 18.53
C LEU A 153 -5.67 -16.15 17.50
N LEU A 154 -4.59 -16.94 17.61
CA LEU A 154 -3.51 -16.93 16.62
C LEU A 154 -3.96 -17.37 15.22
N ARG A 155 -5.07 -18.11 15.08
CA ARG A 155 -5.60 -18.47 13.76
C ARG A 155 -6.31 -17.30 13.07
N THR A 156 -6.86 -16.37 13.86
CA THR A 156 -7.55 -15.16 13.36
C THR A 156 -6.67 -13.92 13.42
N SER A 157 -5.41 -14.06 13.85
CA SER A 157 -4.47 -12.94 13.84
C SER A 157 -4.03 -12.58 12.43
N SER A 158 -3.92 -11.28 12.14
CA SER A 158 -3.33 -10.77 10.89
C SER A 158 -1.81 -10.63 11.02
N PHE A 159 -1.12 -10.35 9.91
CA PHE A 159 0.33 -10.08 9.93
C PHE A 159 0.72 -8.83 10.74
N ASP A 160 -0.23 -7.95 11.10
CA ASP A 160 0.04 -6.83 12.00
C ASP A 160 0.46 -7.29 13.41
N LEU A 161 0.06 -8.50 13.85
CA LEU A 161 0.49 -9.09 15.12
C LEU A 161 2.01 -9.33 15.19
N PRO A 162 2.61 -10.21 14.36
CA PRO A 162 4.04 -10.44 14.41
C PRO A 162 4.83 -9.16 14.07
N LEU A 163 4.28 -8.25 13.26
CA LEU A 163 4.88 -6.95 13.00
C LEU A 163 4.99 -6.08 14.25
N ALA A 164 3.88 -5.88 14.98
CA ALA A 164 3.88 -5.09 16.21
C ALA A 164 4.81 -5.68 17.27
N LEU A 165 4.80 -7.00 17.44
CA LEU A 165 5.66 -7.70 18.39
C LEU A 165 7.15 -7.62 18.02
N SER A 166 7.48 -7.53 16.72
CA SER A 166 8.87 -7.47 16.24
C SER A 166 9.61 -6.17 16.59
N LEU A 167 8.87 -5.13 17.02
CA LEU A 167 9.45 -3.86 17.46
C LEU A 167 10.13 -3.97 18.83
N GLU A 168 9.59 -4.81 19.71
CA GLU A 168 10.15 -5.07 21.04
C GLU A 168 10.67 -6.51 21.11
N LYS A 169 11.99 -6.68 21.05
CA LYS A 169 12.65 -8.00 21.04
C LYS A 169 12.66 -8.63 22.44
N THR A 170 11.52 -9.11 22.92
CA THR A 170 11.40 -9.94 24.13
C THR A 170 11.35 -11.43 23.75
N ARG A 171 11.70 -12.31 24.69
CA ARG A 171 11.60 -13.77 24.47
C ARG A 171 10.16 -14.21 24.25
N GLU A 172 9.22 -13.60 24.98
CA GLU A 172 7.78 -13.86 24.87
C GLU A 172 7.26 -13.45 23.49
N ASN A 173 7.60 -12.26 23.02
CA ASN A 173 7.21 -11.78 21.68
C ASN A 173 7.74 -12.69 20.58
N GLN A 174 9.00 -13.11 20.67
CA GLN A 174 9.59 -14.03 19.68
C GLN A 174 8.89 -15.39 19.67
N ASN A 175 8.52 -15.94 20.84
CA ASN A 175 7.75 -17.18 20.93
C ASN A 175 6.38 -17.04 20.25
N ILE A 176 5.67 -15.94 20.47
CA ILE A 176 4.38 -15.69 19.81
C ILE A 176 4.55 -15.52 18.29
N ILE A 177 5.61 -14.84 17.84
CA ILE A 177 5.94 -14.73 16.41
C ILE A 177 6.19 -16.11 15.81
N ASP A 178 6.94 -16.99 16.50
CA ASP A 178 7.17 -18.37 16.05
C ASP A 178 5.86 -19.16 15.92
N GLN A 179 5.01 -19.10 16.94
CA GLN A 179 3.69 -19.74 16.91
C GLN A 179 2.81 -19.21 15.78
N TYR A 180 2.84 -17.90 15.52
CA TYR A 180 2.15 -17.29 14.37
C TYR A 180 2.60 -17.94 13.06
N TYR A 181 3.91 -18.02 12.81
CA TYR A 181 4.42 -18.60 11.57
C TYR A 181 4.10 -20.10 11.45
N ASP A 182 4.17 -20.86 12.54
CA ASP A 182 3.83 -22.28 12.55
C ASP A 182 2.36 -22.52 12.19
N VAL A 183 1.46 -21.71 12.76
CA VAL A 183 0.02 -21.75 12.47
C VAL A 183 -0.23 -21.36 11.01
N HIS A 184 0.20 -20.17 10.58
CA HIS A 184 -0.17 -19.59 9.28
C HIS A 184 0.53 -20.26 8.08
N ARG A 185 1.72 -20.83 8.25
CA ARG A 185 2.34 -21.66 7.19
C ARG A 185 1.52 -22.91 6.89
N SER A 186 0.83 -23.45 7.91
CA SER A 186 0.07 -24.69 7.79
C SER A 186 -1.34 -24.50 7.19
N ILE A 187 -1.88 -23.27 7.22
CA ILE A 187 -3.24 -22.91 6.85
C ILE A 187 -3.24 -22.22 5.48
N SER A 188 -3.64 -22.91 4.42
CA SER A 188 -3.90 -22.27 3.12
C SER A 188 -5.33 -22.52 2.68
N PHE A 189 -5.93 -21.58 1.94
CA PHE A 189 -7.32 -21.67 1.53
C PHE A 189 -7.60 -22.95 0.71
N ALA A 190 -6.72 -23.25 -0.25
CA ALA A 190 -6.81 -24.47 -1.06
C ALA A 190 -6.71 -25.75 -0.22
N LYS A 191 -5.80 -25.80 0.76
CA LYS A 191 -5.63 -26.96 1.64
C LYS A 191 -6.84 -27.15 2.55
N LEU A 192 -7.40 -26.07 3.09
CA LEU A 192 -8.62 -26.14 3.90
C LEU A 192 -9.79 -26.70 3.09
N ILE A 193 -10.01 -26.21 1.87
CA ILE A 193 -11.06 -26.73 0.98
C ILE A 193 -10.85 -28.22 0.72
N GLN A 194 -9.62 -28.60 0.36
CA GLN A 194 -9.29 -29.98 0.07
C GLN A 194 -9.58 -30.90 1.26
N GLN A 195 -9.06 -30.56 2.45
CA GLN A 195 -9.30 -31.32 3.68
C GLN A 195 -10.80 -31.41 4.02
N SER A 196 -11.55 -30.33 3.81
CA SER A 196 -12.98 -30.32 4.09
C SER A 196 -13.78 -31.20 3.12
N LEU A 197 -13.33 -31.36 1.89
CA LEU A 197 -14.00 -32.21 0.89
C LEU A 197 -13.58 -33.67 0.99
N GLU A 198 -12.34 -33.95 1.38
CA GLU A 198 -11.81 -35.30 1.67
C GLU A 198 -12.50 -35.92 2.89
N ASN A 199 -12.92 -35.11 3.86
CA ASN A 199 -13.76 -35.58 4.96
C ASN A 199 -15.15 -35.98 4.41
N GLU A 200 -15.36 -37.29 4.26
CA GLU A 200 -16.61 -37.85 3.70
C GLU A 200 -17.82 -37.68 4.65
N THR A 201 -17.56 -37.54 5.96
CA THR A 201 -18.60 -37.67 6.98
C THR A 201 -19.24 -36.35 7.40
N ASN A 202 -18.50 -35.23 7.38
CA ASN A 202 -19.06 -33.92 7.76
C ASN A 202 -18.28 -32.73 7.15
N ILE A 203 -18.98 -31.83 6.47
CA ILE A 203 -18.43 -30.52 6.08
C ILE A 203 -18.71 -29.51 7.19
N ILE A 204 -17.67 -29.22 7.96
CA ILE A 204 -17.73 -28.26 9.06
C ILE A 204 -17.90 -26.84 8.47
N PRO A 205 -18.93 -26.09 8.88
CA PRO A 205 -19.09 -24.71 8.45
C PRO A 205 -17.98 -23.84 9.06
N ARG A 206 -17.51 -22.84 8.31
CA ARG A 206 -16.29 -22.08 8.65
C ARG A 206 -16.43 -20.61 8.26
N VAL A 207 -15.75 -19.76 9.01
CA VAL A 207 -15.58 -18.35 8.70
C VAL A 207 -14.14 -18.11 8.26
N ILE A 208 -13.96 -17.43 7.13
CA ILE A 208 -12.66 -17.04 6.59
C ILE A 208 -12.65 -15.51 6.52
N TYR A 209 -11.65 -14.91 7.12
CA TYR A 209 -11.35 -13.49 6.97
C TYR A 209 -10.21 -13.33 5.98
N THR A 210 -10.29 -12.32 5.10
CA THR A 210 -9.25 -12.09 4.07
C THR A 210 -9.17 -10.63 3.66
N TYR A 211 -8.00 -10.18 3.22
CA TYR A 211 -7.82 -8.89 2.56
C TYR A 211 -7.92 -8.98 1.03
N THR A 212 -8.13 -10.18 0.48
CA THR A 212 -8.40 -10.36 -0.95
C THR A 212 -9.57 -9.49 -1.38
N GLN A 213 -9.47 -8.80 -2.50
CA GLN A 213 -10.57 -7.96 -2.97
C GLN A 213 -11.81 -8.80 -3.34
N MET A 214 -13.00 -8.30 -3.01
CA MET A 214 -14.30 -8.97 -3.22
C MET A 214 -14.57 -9.39 -4.68
N PHE A 215 -13.99 -8.68 -5.65
CA PHE A 215 -14.18 -8.98 -7.08
C PHE A 215 -13.06 -9.83 -7.68
N HIS A 216 -11.99 -10.10 -6.94
CA HIS A 216 -10.91 -10.96 -7.41
C HIS A 216 -11.38 -12.42 -7.45
N THR A 217 -11.08 -13.12 -8.56
CA THR A 217 -11.42 -14.53 -8.75
C THR A 217 -10.61 -15.42 -7.82
N ILE A 218 -11.26 -16.40 -7.20
CA ILE A 218 -10.57 -17.44 -6.43
C ILE A 218 -10.11 -18.53 -7.40
N ASN A 219 -8.80 -18.76 -7.47
CA ASN A 219 -8.20 -19.69 -8.40
C ASN A 219 -8.41 -21.14 -7.97
N LYS A 220 -8.59 -22.05 -8.95
CA LYS A 220 -8.58 -23.51 -8.76
C LYS A 220 -9.63 -24.05 -7.77
N LEU A 221 -10.85 -23.48 -7.76
CA LEU A 221 -11.96 -24.05 -7.00
C LEU A 221 -12.35 -25.44 -7.56
N PRO A 222 -12.53 -26.47 -6.70
CA PRO A 222 -13.01 -27.78 -7.15
C PRO A 222 -14.45 -27.72 -7.69
N ASN A 223 -14.80 -28.62 -8.60
CA ASN A 223 -16.15 -28.70 -9.21
C ASN A 223 -17.29 -28.92 -8.19
N ASN A 224 -16.96 -29.40 -6.99
CA ASN A 224 -17.92 -29.65 -5.91
C ASN A 224 -18.10 -28.42 -5.00
N VAL A 225 -17.49 -27.29 -5.35
CA VAL A 225 -17.57 -26.02 -4.62
C VAL A 225 -18.21 -24.97 -5.51
N GLU A 226 -19.14 -24.22 -4.94
CA GLU A 226 -19.79 -23.11 -5.64
C GLU A 226 -19.61 -21.82 -4.84
N GLU A 227 -19.42 -20.71 -5.55
CA GLU A 227 -19.20 -19.39 -4.97
C GLU A 227 -20.40 -18.47 -5.28
N ILE A 228 -20.89 -17.77 -4.25
CA ILE A 228 -21.92 -16.74 -4.36
C ILE A 228 -21.50 -15.47 -3.62
N LYS A 229 -22.05 -14.32 -4.04
CA LYS A 229 -21.83 -13.02 -3.40
C LYS A 229 -23.10 -12.57 -2.71
N LEU A 230 -23.00 -12.04 -1.50
CA LEU A 230 -24.17 -11.55 -0.75
C LEU A 230 -24.88 -10.40 -1.47
N SER A 231 -24.13 -9.46 -2.05
CA SER A 231 -24.64 -8.39 -2.93
C SER A 231 -25.38 -8.86 -4.18
N GLY A 232 -25.28 -10.15 -4.53
CA GLY A 232 -26.03 -10.73 -5.65
C GLY A 232 -27.54 -10.85 -5.39
N PHE A 233 -27.98 -10.75 -4.13
CA PHE A 233 -29.37 -10.94 -3.74
C PHE A 233 -30.05 -9.61 -3.41
N LYS A 234 -31.25 -9.40 -3.94
CA LYS A 234 -32.02 -8.17 -3.69
C LYS A 234 -32.95 -8.32 -2.49
N THR A 235 -33.38 -9.55 -2.21
CA THR A 235 -34.34 -9.84 -1.14
C THR A 235 -33.87 -10.99 -0.26
N GLU A 236 -34.28 -10.97 1.00
CA GLU A 236 -34.04 -12.06 1.94
C GLU A 236 -34.56 -13.40 1.40
N LEU A 237 -35.74 -13.39 0.78
CA LEU A 237 -36.37 -14.58 0.21
C LEU A 237 -35.52 -15.24 -0.88
N GLU A 238 -34.86 -14.45 -1.74
CA GLU A 238 -33.95 -15.00 -2.77
C GLU A 238 -32.77 -15.73 -2.14
N LEU A 239 -32.15 -15.12 -1.13
CA LEU A 239 -31.03 -15.70 -0.39
C LEU A 239 -31.46 -16.97 0.38
N THR A 240 -32.58 -16.92 1.10
CA THR A 240 -33.15 -18.07 1.81
C THR A 240 -33.42 -19.22 0.83
N ASN A 241 -34.06 -18.95 -0.30
CA ASN A 241 -34.35 -19.97 -1.31
C ASN A 241 -33.06 -20.54 -1.91
N ARG A 242 -32.03 -19.72 -2.09
CA ARG A 242 -30.73 -20.17 -2.60
C ARG A 242 -30.00 -21.08 -1.62
N ILE A 243 -30.03 -20.76 -0.31
CA ILE A 243 -29.45 -21.58 0.76
C ILE A 243 -30.24 -22.89 0.92
N LYS A 244 -31.58 -22.84 0.93
CA LYS A 244 -32.45 -24.03 0.92
C LYS A 244 -32.11 -24.99 -0.20
N ARG A 245 -32.01 -24.47 -1.43
CA ARG A 245 -31.66 -25.28 -2.61
C ARG A 245 -30.31 -25.97 -2.43
N HIS A 246 -29.30 -25.32 -1.85
CA HIS A 246 -27.99 -25.93 -1.62
C HIS A 246 -28.08 -27.19 -0.74
N TYR A 247 -28.78 -27.10 0.40
CA TYR A 247 -28.91 -28.21 1.35
C TYR A 247 -29.89 -29.30 0.87
N GLN A 248 -30.89 -28.95 0.07
CA GLN A 248 -31.94 -29.87 -0.38
C GLN A 248 -31.62 -30.54 -1.73
N ALA A 249 -30.91 -29.87 -2.65
CA ALA A 249 -30.70 -30.37 -3.99
C ALA A 249 -29.79 -31.60 -4.05
N SER A 250 -30.04 -32.47 -5.03
CA SER A 250 -29.19 -33.63 -5.38
C SER A 250 -28.05 -33.23 -6.34
N THR A 251 -27.43 -32.07 -6.14
CA THR A 251 -26.31 -31.59 -6.97
C THR A 251 -24.98 -32.17 -6.49
N ASN A 252 -23.96 -32.26 -7.34
CA ASN A 252 -22.61 -32.67 -6.90
C ASN A 252 -21.88 -31.61 -6.04
N ILE A 253 -22.47 -30.42 -5.91
CA ILE A 253 -21.93 -29.32 -5.09
C ILE A 253 -22.13 -29.67 -3.62
N ARG A 254 -21.03 -29.77 -2.88
CA ARG A 254 -21.00 -30.10 -1.45
C ARG A 254 -20.72 -28.87 -0.59
N LEU A 255 -19.98 -27.89 -1.10
CA LEU A 255 -19.60 -26.69 -0.35
C LEU A 255 -20.07 -25.41 -1.06
N LEU A 256 -20.75 -24.55 -0.32
CA LEU A 256 -21.14 -23.21 -0.78
C LEU A 256 -20.27 -22.15 -0.10
N LEU A 257 -19.57 -21.35 -0.89
CA LEU A 257 -18.79 -20.21 -0.43
C LEU A 257 -19.64 -18.95 -0.57
N ILE A 258 -19.90 -18.26 0.53
CA ILE A 258 -20.65 -17.00 0.56
C ILE A 258 -19.67 -15.88 0.84
N ARG A 259 -19.37 -15.09 -0.19
CA ARG A 259 -18.54 -13.89 -0.04
C ARG A 259 -19.37 -12.74 0.50
N VAL A 260 -18.80 -12.03 1.47
CA VAL A 260 -19.41 -10.87 2.11
C VAL A 260 -18.37 -9.74 2.13
N ASP A 261 -18.73 -8.58 1.58
CA ASP A 261 -17.98 -7.35 1.80
C ASP A 261 -18.28 -6.86 3.21
N TYR A 262 -17.37 -7.15 4.15
CA TYR A 262 -17.61 -6.98 5.58
C TYR A 262 -18.00 -5.55 5.93
N HIS A 263 -17.40 -4.57 5.25
CA HIS A 263 -17.57 -3.16 5.59
C HIS A 263 -18.84 -2.56 4.98
N ASN A 264 -19.17 -2.94 3.74
CA ASN A 264 -20.34 -2.40 3.05
C ASN A 264 -21.63 -3.18 3.36
N GLU A 265 -21.52 -4.46 3.69
CA GLU A 265 -22.66 -5.37 3.88
C GLU A 265 -22.87 -5.75 5.36
N HIS A 266 -22.17 -5.10 6.29
CA HIS A 266 -22.17 -5.41 7.73
C HIS A 266 -23.59 -5.57 8.31
N GLN A 267 -24.49 -4.65 7.99
CA GLN A 267 -25.88 -4.65 8.45
C GLN A 267 -26.67 -5.91 8.08
N HIS A 268 -26.26 -6.64 7.04
CA HIS A 268 -26.93 -7.84 6.55
C HIS A 268 -26.39 -9.13 7.19
N ILE A 269 -25.24 -9.09 7.89
CA ILE A 269 -24.59 -10.27 8.44
C ILE A 269 -25.49 -10.98 9.47
N LEU A 270 -26.21 -10.23 10.31
CA LEU A 270 -27.14 -10.82 11.28
C LEU A 270 -28.32 -11.53 10.60
N SER A 271 -28.83 -10.98 9.49
CA SER A 271 -29.88 -11.62 8.70
C SER A 271 -29.37 -12.89 8.04
N LEU A 272 -28.17 -12.84 7.45
CA LEU A 272 -27.50 -14.00 6.87
C LEU A 272 -27.28 -15.11 7.92
N LYS A 273 -26.80 -14.75 9.12
CA LYS A 273 -26.64 -15.68 10.25
C LYS A 273 -27.96 -16.34 10.62
N HIS A 274 -29.04 -15.57 10.75
CA HIS A 274 -30.36 -16.10 11.07
C HIS A 274 -30.86 -17.09 10.00
N ILE A 275 -30.70 -16.76 8.72
CA ILE A 275 -31.08 -17.65 7.61
C ILE A 275 -30.25 -18.94 7.64
N LEU A 276 -28.93 -18.82 7.80
CA LEU A 276 -28.05 -19.99 7.84
C LEU A 276 -28.40 -20.92 9.00
N LEU A 277 -28.66 -20.39 10.20
CA LEU A 277 -29.01 -21.20 11.36
C LEU A 277 -30.38 -21.90 11.21
N ASN A 278 -31.36 -21.24 10.60
CA ASN A 278 -32.70 -21.80 10.42
C ASN A 278 -32.79 -22.80 9.28
N GLU A 279 -32.05 -22.56 8.19
CA GLU A 279 -32.09 -23.39 6.98
C GLU A 279 -31.03 -24.49 6.96
N HIS A 280 -30.13 -24.50 7.96
CA HIS A 280 -29.19 -25.60 8.13
C HIS A 280 -29.97 -26.89 8.43
N VAL A 281 -30.00 -27.78 7.45
CA VAL A 281 -30.48 -29.15 7.63
C VAL A 281 -29.31 -29.96 8.18
N ASN A 282 -29.55 -30.86 9.15
CA ASN A 282 -28.56 -31.83 9.68
C ASN A 282 -28.12 -32.87 8.61
N ARG A 283 -27.76 -32.42 7.42
CA ARG A 283 -27.16 -33.19 6.34
C ARG A 283 -25.67 -32.94 6.38
N ASN A 284 -24.94 -33.92 6.89
CA ASN A 284 -23.51 -33.77 7.15
C ASN A 284 -22.68 -33.75 5.84
N ASP A 285 -23.25 -34.15 4.69
CA ASP A 285 -22.53 -34.19 3.41
C ASP A 285 -22.33 -32.81 2.75
N ARG A 286 -23.00 -31.76 3.25
CA ARG A 286 -23.00 -30.40 2.67
C ARG A 286 -22.74 -29.33 3.72
N GLY A 287 -21.98 -28.31 3.34
CA GLY A 287 -21.69 -27.17 4.21
C GLY A 287 -21.70 -25.83 3.48
N ALA A 288 -21.66 -24.75 4.27
CA ALA A 288 -21.52 -23.39 3.78
C ALA A 288 -20.40 -22.69 4.55
N TRP A 289 -19.53 -21.98 3.84
CA TRP A 289 -18.47 -21.15 4.42
C TRP A 289 -18.75 -19.69 4.15
N LEU A 290 -18.43 -18.85 5.12
CA LEU A 290 -18.50 -17.40 5.02
C LEU A 290 -17.10 -16.87 4.74
N ILE A 291 -16.96 -16.03 3.71
CA ILE A 291 -15.70 -15.36 3.37
C ILE A 291 -15.92 -13.86 3.55
N PHE A 292 -15.41 -13.32 4.65
CA PHE A 292 -15.43 -11.89 4.94
C PHE A 292 -14.23 -11.21 4.27
N HIS A 293 -14.53 -10.38 3.28
CA HIS A 293 -13.57 -9.51 2.62
C HIS A 293 -13.41 -8.24 3.44
N LEU A 294 -12.26 -8.11 4.09
CA LEU A 294 -11.90 -7.03 4.98
C LEU A 294 -11.12 -5.94 4.22
N GLN A 295 -11.16 -4.73 4.77
CA GLN A 295 -10.25 -3.64 4.44
C GLN A 295 -9.56 -3.19 5.73
N ARG A 296 -8.23 -3.32 5.77
CA ARG A 296 -7.38 -3.03 6.92
C ARG A 296 -7.60 -1.62 7.48
N ASN A 297 -7.69 -0.61 6.60
CA ASN A 297 -7.91 0.80 6.95
C ASN A 297 -9.32 1.13 7.48
N LEU A 298 -10.27 0.20 7.41
CA LEU A 298 -11.66 0.41 7.87
C LEU A 298 -12.01 -0.44 9.10
N LEU A 299 -11.11 -1.30 9.58
CA LEU A 299 -11.38 -2.18 10.73
C LEU A 299 -11.75 -1.40 12.00
N ASN A 300 -11.36 -0.13 12.12
CA ASN A 300 -11.71 0.73 13.26
C ASN A 300 -13.05 1.45 13.16
N LYS A 301 -13.80 1.25 12.08
CA LYS A 301 -15.09 1.91 11.88
C LYS A 301 -16.27 1.04 12.26
N ILE A 302 -16.05 -0.24 12.50
CA ILE A 302 -17.10 -1.24 12.68
C ILE A 302 -16.72 -2.13 13.87
N ASP A 303 -17.61 -2.24 14.84
CA ASP A 303 -17.48 -3.19 15.93
C ASP A 303 -17.80 -4.59 15.40
N ASN A 304 -16.98 -5.58 15.77
CA ASN A 304 -17.21 -6.93 15.28
C ASN A 304 -18.26 -7.68 16.11
N ASP A 305 -19.52 -7.50 15.71
CA ASP A 305 -20.68 -8.19 16.32
C ASP A 305 -20.93 -9.58 15.69
N VAL A 306 -20.01 -10.05 14.84
CA VAL A 306 -20.17 -11.28 14.05
C VAL A 306 -19.78 -12.51 14.85
N LEU A 307 -20.71 -12.99 15.67
CA LEU A 307 -20.52 -14.17 16.51
C LEU A 307 -21.11 -15.41 15.83
N PHE A 308 -20.28 -16.26 15.22
CA PHE A 308 -20.70 -17.59 14.73
C PHE A 308 -20.23 -18.69 15.67
N ASN A 309 -21.02 -18.95 16.71
CA ASN A 309 -20.67 -19.94 17.73
C ASN A 309 -20.44 -21.32 17.09
N LYS A 310 -19.38 -22.01 17.53
CA LYS A 310 -18.93 -23.33 17.06
C LYS A 310 -18.41 -23.39 15.63
N TRP A 311 -18.32 -22.25 14.93
CA TRP A 311 -17.72 -22.20 13.60
C TRP A 311 -16.24 -21.83 13.75
N PRO A 312 -15.30 -22.69 13.33
CA PRO A 312 -13.90 -22.28 13.28
C PRO A 312 -13.74 -21.05 12.39
N SER A 313 -12.87 -20.15 12.81
CA SER A 313 -12.53 -18.92 12.11
C SER A 313 -11.05 -18.90 11.81
N ASP A 314 -10.68 -18.50 10.60
CA ASP A 314 -9.28 -18.39 10.16
C ASP A 314 -9.08 -17.09 9.39
N MET A 315 -7.93 -16.44 9.61
CA MET A 315 -7.46 -15.33 8.80
C MET A 315 -6.55 -15.86 7.69
N ILE A 316 -6.84 -15.50 6.45
CA ILE A 316 -6.02 -15.80 5.27
C ILE A 316 -5.90 -14.51 4.45
N ASP A 317 -4.75 -13.84 4.54
CA ASP A 317 -4.52 -12.53 3.91
C ASP A 317 -4.88 -12.52 2.41
N ASP A 318 -4.34 -13.47 1.65
CA ASP A 318 -4.64 -13.67 0.22
C ASP A 318 -5.13 -15.11 -0.03
N LEU A 319 -6.33 -15.24 -0.59
CA LEU A 319 -6.96 -16.54 -0.88
C LEU A 319 -6.24 -17.30 -2.02
N ASN A 320 -5.50 -16.59 -2.88
CA ASN A 320 -4.87 -17.13 -4.07
C ASN A 320 -3.38 -17.37 -3.91
N ASN A 321 -2.68 -16.56 -3.11
CA ASN A 321 -1.24 -16.63 -2.92
C ASN A 321 -0.88 -16.90 -1.46
N HIS A 322 -0.05 -17.93 -1.22
CA HIS A 322 0.38 -18.33 0.13
C HIS A 322 1.79 -17.80 0.46
N GLN A 323 2.11 -16.59 0.03
CA GLN A 323 3.40 -15.96 0.28
C GLN A 323 3.31 -15.02 1.48
N PHE A 324 4.12 -15.30 2.50
CA PHE A 324 4.28 -14.45 3.67
C PHE A 324 5.64 -13.77 3.64
N ILE A 325 5.75 -12.63 4.31
CA ILE A 325 7.06 -12.04 4.58
C ILE A 325 7.87 -13.03 5.45
N PRO A 326 9.06 -13.45 5.01
CA PRO A 326 9.92 -14.33 5.80
C PRO A 326 10.32 -13.73 7.14
N LYS A 327 10.54 -14.58 8.15
CA LYS A 327 10.85 -14.15 9.52
C LYS A 327 12.18 -13.38 9.59
N GLU A 328 13.11 -13.72 8.71
CA GLU A 328 14.41 -13.08 8.58
C GLU A 328 14.26 -11.60 8.23
N ILE A 329 13.31 -11.29 7.34
CA ILE A 329 13.00 -9.93 6.91
C ILE A 329 12.25 -9.18 8.00
N LEU A 330 11.28 -9.82 8.66
CA LEU A 330 10.55 -9.22 9.77
C LEU A 330 11.47 -8.81 10.95
N ASN A 331 12.51 -9.59 11.21
CA ASN A 331 13.45 -9.31 12.29
C ASN A 331 14.48 -8.23 11.96
N ASN A 332 14.59 -7.85 10.69
CA ASN A 332 15.53 -6.85 10.20
C ASN A 332 14.82 -5.50 9.99
N PRO A 333 15.15 -4.45 10.76
CA PRO A 333 14.56 -3.12 10.59
C PRO A 333 15.05 -2.36 9.34
N SER A 334 16.16 -2.80 8.73
CA SER A 334 16.83 -2.06 7.65
C SER A 334 16.02 -2.01 6.36
N TYR A 335 15.70 -0.81 5.88
CA TYR A 335 15.12 -0.61 4.54
C TYR A 335 16.07 -1.07 3.43
N ARG A 336 17.37 -0.91 3.60
CA ARG A 336 18.36 -1.27 2.58
C ARG A 336 18.38 -2.77 2.33
N ASP A 337 18.46 -3.54 3.41
CA ASP A 337 18.47 -4.99 3.33
C ASP A 337 17.15 -5.53 2.76
N LEU A 338 16.05 -4.81 2.99
CA LEU A 338 14.73 -5.09 2.44
C LEU A 338 14.69 -4.88 0.92
N VAL A 339 15.08 -3.68 0.47
CA VAL A 339 14.96 -3.25 -0.94
C VAL A 339 15.97 -3.97 -1.85
N LEU A 340 17.11 -4.38 -1.31
CA LEU A 340 18.10 -5.15 -2.07
C LEU A 340 17.66 -6.60 -2.37
N GLN A 341 16.57 -7.09 -1.77
CA GLN A 341 16.02 -8.41 -2.10
C GLN A 341 15.29 -8.36 -3.47
N PRO A 342 15.57 -9.31 -4.39
CA PRO A 342 14.97 -9.31 -5.73
C PRO A 342 13.43 -9.28 -5.76
N GLN A 343 12.80 -9.86 -4.73
CA GLN A 343 11.34 -9.98 -4.60
C GLN A 343 10.64 -8.68 -4.19
N TYR A 344 11.38 -7.67 -3.73
CA TYR A 344 10.84 -6.38 -3.25
C TYR A 344 11.35 -5.19 -4.08
N ILE A 345 11.96 -5.47 -5.22
CA ILE A 345 12.28 -4.45 -6.23
C ILE A 345 10.98 -3.89 -6.78
N LEU A 346 10.96 -2.59 -7.07
CA LEU A 346 9.82 -1.92 -7.67
C LEU A 346 9.39 -2.60 -8.98
N ILE A 347 8.09 -2.86 -9.10
CA ILE A 347 7.48 -3.29 -10.35
C ILE A 347 7.51 -2.11 -11.34
N GLU A 348 7.67 -2.39 -12.64
CA GLU A 348 7.79 -1.36 -13.69
C GLU A 348 6.72 -0.24 -13.59
N CYS A 349 5.45 -0.61 -13.39
CA CYS A 349 4.36 0.36 -13.25
C CYS A 349 4.53 1.30 -12.04
N ILE A 350 5.03 0.79 -10.91
CA ILE A 350 5.24 1.60 -9.69
C ILE A 350 6.41 2.57 -9.92
N PHE A 351 7.43 2.14 -10.65
CA PHE A 351 8.56 3.01 -11.00
C PHE A 351 8.10 4.20 -11.85
N ASP A 352 7.28 3.96 -12.87
CA ASP A 352 6.77 5.02 -13.75
C ASP A 352 5.93 6.04 -12.94
N ASP A 353 5.04 5.56 -12.06
CA ASP A 353 4.26 6.41 -11.14
C ASP A 353 5.14 7.20 -10.14
N LEU A 354 6.28 6.64 -9.73
CA LEU A 354 7.23 7.32 -8.85
C LEU A 354 7.97 8.45 -9.56
N ILE A 355 8.32 8.27 -10.84
CA ILE A 355 8.96 9.32 -11.66
C ILE A 355 8.01 10.49 -11.84
N ASP A 356 6.73 10.24 -12.18
CA ASP A 356 5.73 11.31 -12.34
C ASP A 356 5.55 12.11 -11.03
N ARG A 357 5.44 11.41 -9.90
CA ARG A 357 5.44 12.04 -8.56
C ARG A 357 6.67 12.89 -8.32
N CYS A 358 7.86 12.47 -8.73
CA CYS A 358 9.07 13.28 -8.60
C CYS A 358 9.00 14.56 -9.44
N PHE A 359 8.58 14.49 -10.70
CA PHE A 359 8.44 15.68 -11.56
C PHE A 359 7.38 16.66 -11.05
N SER A 360 6.32 16.16 -10.40
CA SER A 360 5.30 17.01 -9.79
C SER A 360 5.86 17.93 -8.68
N LYS A 361 6.98 17.54 -8.05
CA LYS A 361 7.66 18.30 -6.99
C LYS A 361 8.58 19.41 -7.52
N PHE A 362 8.84 19.47 -8.83
CA PHE A 362 9.67 20.51 -9.42
C PHE A 362 8.87 21.74 -9.80
N ARG A 363 9.31 22.89 -9.28
CA ARG A 363 8.78 24.21 -9.64
C ARG A 363 9.83 24.95 -10.47
N TYR A 364 9.54 25.13 -11.74
CA TYR A 364 10.43 25.86 -12.64
C TYR A 364 10.19 27.36 -12.52
N ILE A 365 11.27 28.11 -12.27
CA ILE A 365 11.24 29.57 -12.32
C ILE A 365 11.50 29.99 -13.77
N VAL A 366 10.52 30.64 -14.39
CA VAL A 366 10.61 31.16 -15.76
C VAL A 366 10.23 32.64 -15.82
N PRO A 367 10.87 33.42 -16.73
CA PRO A 367 10.61 34.85 -16.84
C PRO A 367 9.24 35.18 -17.47
N HIS A 368 8.65 34.30 -18.29
CA HIS A 368 7.39 34.59 -19.00
C HIS A 368 6.31 33.50 -18.85
N LYS A 369 5.04 33.93 -18.96
CA LYS A 369 3.88 33.00 -18.92
C LYS A 369 3.82 32.03 -20.10
N ASN A 370 4.33 32.40 -21.28
CA ASN A 370 4.34 31.51 -22.45
C ASN A 370 5.27 30.29 -22.24
N ASP A 371 6.24 30.41 -21.35
CA ASP A 371 7.18 29.34 -21.02
C ASP A 371 6.51 28.20 -20.26
N GLU A 372 5.35 28.42 -19.63
CA GLU A 372 4.60 27.39 -18.90
C GLU A 372 4.15 26.24 -19.82
N ARG A 373 3.73 26.54 -21.05
CA ARG A 373 3.38 25.50 -22.04
C ARG A 373 4.61 24.71 -22.46
N LEU A 374 5.73 25.40 -22.68
CA LEU A 374 7.00 24.78 -23.05
C LEU A 374 7.54 23.89 -21.93
N ILE A 375 7.40 24.31 -20.67
CA ILE A 375 7.73 23.50 -19.49
C ILE A 375 6.91 22.21 -19.48
N ASN A 376 5.60 22.28 -19.69
CA ASN A 376 4.74 21.10 -19.66
C ASN A 376 5.10 20.13 -20.80
N THR A 377 5.34 20.63 -22.01
CA THR A 377 5.82 19.79 -23.12
C THR A 377 7.17 19.16 -22.84
N ARG A 378 8.11 19.92 -22.23
CA ARG A 378 9.42 19.40 -21.83
C ARG A 378 9.29 18.32 -20.76
N ARG A 379 8.45 18.54 -19.73
CA ARG A 379 8.20 17.57 -18.65
C ARG A 379 7.65 16.25 -19.22
N GLU A 380 6.69 16.33 -20.13
CA GLU A 380 6.15 15.15 -20.81
C GLU A 380 7.23 14.42 -21.61
N ASN A 381 8.02 15.15 -22.41
CA ASN A 381 9.12 14.55 -23.17
C ASN A 381 10.13 13.86 -22.25
N ASN A 382 10.53 14.52 -21.16
CA ASN A 382 11.49 13.98 -20.19
C ASN A 382 10.94 12.75 -19.46
N PHE A 383 9.66 12.78 -19.09
CA PHE A 383 8.95 11.63 -18.52
C PHE A 383 8.98 10.45 -19.48
N GLN A 384 8.55 10.64 -20.74
CA GLN A 384 8.50 9.59 -21.76
C GLN A 384 9.86 8.95 -22.03
N GLN A 385 10.96 9.71 -21.98
CA GLN A 385 12.31 9.20 -22.19
C GLN A 385 12.83 8.36 -21.02
N ILE A 386 12.42 8.68 -19.79
CA ILE A 386 12.80 7.90 -18.60
C ILE A 386 11.98 6.60 -18.51
N ILE A 387 10.69 6.63 -18.84
CA ILE A 387 9.84 5.43 -18.72
C ILE A 387 10.03 4.45 -19.88
N ARG A 388 10.60 4.90 -21.01
CA ARG A 388 10.79 4.05 -22.20
C ARG A 388 11.54 2.75 -21.83
N PRO A 389 10.99 1.56 -22.14
CA PRO A 389 11.65 0.29 -21.85
C PRO A 389 12.84 0.06 -22.78
N LYS A 390 13.85 -0.68 -22.29
CA LYS A 390 15.07 -0.97 -23.05
C LYS A 390 14.75 -1.87 -24.25
N ASP A 391 14.98 -1.37 -25.45
CA ASP A 391 14.88 -2.16 -26.68
C ASP A 391 15.97 -3.25 -26.69
N LYS A 392 15.56 -4.52 -26.59
CA LYS A 392 16.47 -5.70 -26.53
C LYS A 392 17.41 -5.83 -27.75
N SER A 393 17.17 -5.07 -28.83
CA SER A 393 17.95 -5.10 -30.07
C SER A 393 19.18 -4.19 -30.09
N ARG A 394 19.38 -3.31 -29.10
CA ARG A 394 20.51 -2.36 -29.05
C ARG A 394 21.24 -2.49 -27.72
N SER A 395 22.29 -3.32 -27.67
CA SER A 395 23.04 -3.60 -26.44
C SER A 395 23.97 -2.48 -26.00
N ASP A 396 24.40 -1.61 -26.93
CA ASP A 396 25.55 -0.71 -26.75
C ASP A 396 25.17 0.77 -26.65
N GLU A 397 23.88 1.11 -26.60
CA GLU A 397 23.41 2.52 -26.52
C GLU A 397 23.04 2.91 -25.09
N LEU A 398 23.37 4.15 -24.71
CA LEU A 398 23.02 4.73 -23.41
C LEU A 398 21.48 4.74 -23.23
N HIS A 399 20.98 4.05 -22.20
CA HIS A 399 19.56 3.94 -21.93
C HIS A 399 19.20 4.62 -20.60
N LEU A 400 18.48 5.75 -20.68
CA LEU A 400 18.23 6.61 -19.52
C LEU A 400 17.53 5.88 -18.36
N ARG A 401 16.50 5.07 -18.63
CA ARG A 401 15.83 4.26 -17.59
C ARG A 401 16.80 3.35 -16.83
N SER A 402 17.64 2.64 -17.57
CA SER A 402 18.57 1.67 -17.00
C SER A 402 19.64 2.38 -16.17
N MET A 403 20.04 3.59 -16.59
CA MET A 403 20.95 4.44 -15.83
C MET A 403 20.30 4.96 -14.55
N VAL A 404 19.05 5.41 -14.61
CA VAL A 404 18.32 5.86 -13.41
C VAL A 404 18.14 4.70 -12.42
N GLU A 405 17.70 3.52 -12.88
CA GLU A 405 17.54 2.32 -12.03
C GLU A 405 18.88 1.88 -11.41
N THR A 406 19.95 1.82 -12.20
CA THR A 406 21.29 1.41 -11.71
C THR A 406 21.83 2.42 -10.69
N ASN A 407 21.78 3.72 -11.01
CA ASN A 407 22.27 4.76 -10.11
C ASN A 407 21.40 4.88 -8.85
N LEU A 408 20.09 4.67 -8.94
CA LEU A 408 19.21 4.62 -7.76
C LEU A 408 19.69 3.55 -6.78
N MET A 409 19.97 2.33 -7.28
CA MET A 409 20.47 1.25 -6.42
C MET A 409 21.85 1.56 -5.84
N ILE A 410 22.75 2.17 -6.62
CA ILE A 410 24.07 2.61 -6.13
C ILE A 410 23.91 3.66 -5.02
N LEU A 411 23.00 4.63 -5.18
CA LEU A 411 22.74 5.66 -4.19
C LEU A 411 22.15 5.06 -2.90
N ILE A 412 21.21 4.13 -3.01
CA ILE A 412 20.64 3.43 -1.83
C ILE A 412 21.74 2.68 -1.06
N GLN A 413 22.68 2.05 -1.76
CA GLN A 413 23.81 1.34 -1.16
C GLN A 413 24.85 2.28 -0.51
N LYS A 414 25.15 3.41 -1.15
CA LYS A 414 26.21 4.33 -0.69
C LYS A 414 25.73 5.33 0.36
N ILE A 415 24.49 5.85 0.26
CA ILE A 415 24.04 7.05 0.99
C ILE A 415 23.18 6.70 2.20
N ASP A 416 23.86 6.84 3.34
CA ASP A 416 23.43 6.96 4.75
C ASP A 416 22.29 7.92 5.13
N VAL A 417 21.03 7.79 4.69
CA VAL A 417 19.99 8.79 5.06
C VAL A 417 19.44 8.56 6.47
N SER A 418 19.78 7.43 7.11
CA SER A 418 19.26 7.06 8.44
C SER A 418 19.58 8.06 9.57
N ASP A 419 20.60 8.92 9.41
CA ASP A 419 20.96 9.97 10.36
C ASP A 419 19.86 11.04 10.55
N ASN A 420 18.93 11.19 9.60
CA ASN A 420 17.86 12.20 9.62
C ASN A 420 16.56 11.78 10.36
N ARG A 421 16.59 10.71 11.17
CA ARG A 421 15.42 10.11 11.87
C ARG A 421 14.33 9.51 10.96
N ARG A 422 14.51 9.52 9.64
CA ARG A 422 13.63 8.87 8.66
C ARG A 422 14.24 7.55 8.20
N PHE A 423 13.39 6.59 7.84
CA PHE A 423 13.79 5.30 7.27
C PHE A 423 14.72 4.46 8.17
N THR A 424 14.60 4.62 9.48
CA THR A 424 15.39 3.85 10.45
C THR A 424 14.85 2.44 10.67
N ASP A 425 13.52 2.30 10.68
CA ASP A 425 12.84 1.02 10.86
C ASP A 425 11.55 1.00 10.02
N TRP A 426 11.55 0.22 8.94
CA TRP A 426 10.39 0.13 8.05
C TRP A 426 9.13 -0.39 8.74
N ARG A 427 9.31 -1.19 9.81
CA ARG A 427 8.21 -1.78 10.57
C ARG A 427 7.51 -0.70 11.39
N HIS A 428 8.31 0.18 11.99
CA HIS A 428 7.81 1.33 12.74
C HIS A 428 7.11 2.32 11.81
N ASP A 429 7.70 2.63 10.65
CA ASP A 429 7.13 3.57 9.69
C ASP A 429 5.80 3.05 9.10
N LEU A 430 5.71 1.76 8.78
CA LEU A 430 4.47 1.12 8.30
C LEU A 430 3.32 1.26 9.32
N LEU A 431 3.65 1.14 10.61
CA LEU A 431 2.68 1.24 11.71
C LEU A 431 2.37 2.67 12.15
N THR A 432 3.14 3.68 11.73
CA THR A 432 2.97 5.08 12.19
C THR A 432 2.60 6.05 11.08
N ASN A 433 2.89 5.73 9.81
CA ASN A 433 2.59 6.62 8.69
C ASN A 433 1.08 6.68 8.41
N GLY A 434 0.46 7.79 8.78
CA GLY A 434 -0.99 8.00 8.63
C GLY A 434 -1.49 7.90 7.19
N LYS A 435 -0.67 8.25 6.17
CA LYS A 435 -1.07 8.12 4.76
C LYS A 435 -1.15 6.64 4.36
N THR A 436 -0.15 5.85 4.75
CA THR A 436 -0.13 4.40 4.53
C THR A 436 -1.28 3.72 5.26
N ILE A 437 -1.50 4.05 6.53
CA ILE A 437 -2.58 3.47 7.35
C ILE A 437 -3.96 3.80 6.75
N ALA A 438 -4.18 5.03 6.30
CA ALA A 438 -5.47 5.45 5.74
C ALA A 438 -5.72 4.91 4.31
N GLY A 439 -4.67 4.79 3.50
CA GLY A 439 -4.75 4.43 2.08
C GLY A 439 -4.75 2.93 1.80
N SER A 440 -4.14 2.12 2.66
CA SER A 440 -3.89 0.70 2.37
C SER A 440 -5.03 -0.22 2.82
N ARG A 441 -5.54 -1.04 1.88
CA ARG A 441 -6.64 -1.99 2.14
C ARG A 441 -6.15 -3.32 2.71
N SER A 442 -4.92 -3.70 2.42
CA SER A 442 -4.26 -4.89 2.96
C SER A 442 -2.94 -4.53 3.63
N PHE A 443 -2.37 -5.47 4.37
CA PHE A 443 -1.00 -5.36 4.87
C PHE A 443 0.01 -5.24 3.72
N TYR A 444 -0.17 -6.02 2.64
CA TYR A 444 0.73 -5.99 1.48
C TYR A 444 0.71 -4.61 0.78
N ASP A 445 -0.47 -3.99 0.64
CA ASP A 445 -0.58 -2.63 0.10
C ASP A 445 0.19 -1.62 0.97
N ALA A 446 0.10 -1.76 2.31
CA ALA A 446 0.81 -0.90 3.26
C ALA A 446 2.32 -1.09 3.16
N PHE A 447 2.76 -2.33 3.04
CA PHE A 447 4.16 -2.69 2.86
C PHE A 447 4.73 -2.14 1.55
N GLN A 448 4.02 -2.31 0.43
CA GLN A 448 4.40 -1.74 -0.87
C GLN A 448 4.43 -0.21 -0.86
N ALA A 449 3.47 0.44 -0.22
CA ALA A 449 3.46 1.90 -0.07
C ALA A 449 4.65 2.41 0.76
N THR A 450 5.03 1.67 1.80
CA THR A 450 6.19 1.98 2.65
C THR A 450 7.49 1.86 1.85
N ILE A 451 7.67 0.77 1.10
CA ILE A 451 8.81 0.58 0.19
C ILE A 451 8.84 1.67 -0.90
N SER A 452 7.69 1.98 -1.48
CA SER A 452 7.57 3.01 -2.53
C SER A 452 7.96 4.38 -1.99
N THR A 453 7.60 4.73 -0.75
CA THR A 453 7.97 6.01 -0.13
C THR A 453 9.48 6.12 0.09
N PHE A 454 10.12 5.02 0.48
CA PHE A 454 11.58 4.96 0.59
C PHE A 454 12.25 5.20 -0.76
N HIS A 455 11.84 4.45 -1.80
CA HIS A 455 12.37 4.63 -3.14
C HIS A 455 12.11 6.03 -3.70
N GLU A 456 10.92 6.59 -3.46
CA GLU A 456 10.56 7.95 -3.91
C GLU A 456 11.55 8.98 -3.39
N SER A 457 12.05 8.83 -2.17
CA SER A 457 12.96 9.80 -1.56
C SER A 457 14.34 9.80 -2.23
N TYR A 458 14.90 8.61 -2.48
CA TYR A 458 16.16 8.47 -3.21
C TYR A 458 16.03 8.79 -4.70
N LEU A 459 14.90 8.43 -5.29
CA LEU A 459 14.60 8.75 -6.69
C LEU A 459 14.44 10.25 -6.87
N PHE A 460 13.77 10.93 -5.95
CA PHE A 460 13.64 12.37 -5.96
C PHE A 460 15.00 13.06 -5.84
N LEU A 461 15.88 12.58 -4.95
CA LEU A 461 17.26 13.06 -4.84
C LEU A 461 18.02 12.91 -6.18
N LEU A 462 17.95 11.73 -6.81
CA LEU A 462 18.61 11.47 -8.09
C LEU A 462 18.04 12.32 -9.22
N VAL A 463 16.72 12.34 -9.40
CA VAL A 463 16.08 13.09 -10.50
C VAL A 463 16.28 14.59 -10.30
N ALA A 464 16.23 15.09 -9.06
CA ALA A 464 16.55 16.49 -8.77
C ALA A 464 17.99 16.85 -9.17
N HIS A 465 18.96 15.98 -8.88
CA HIS A 465 20.35 16.15 -9.29
C HIS A 465 20.50 16.15 -10.82
N LEU A 466 19.85 15.19 -11.49
CA LEU A 466 19.85 15.10 -12.95
C LEU A 466 19.26 16.37 -13.59
N GLU A 467 18.20 16.90 -13.01
CA GLU A 467 17.51 18.08 -13.52
C GLU A 467 18.28 19.39 -13.25
N GLN A 468 18.82 19.58 -12.04
CA GLN A 468 19.63 20.76 -11.69
C GLN A 468 20.88 20.91 -12.56
N HIS A 469 21.44 19.79 -13.01
CA HIS A 469 22.65 19.75 -13.83
C HIS A 469 22.38 19.48 -15.32
N ASN A 470 21.13 19.57 -15.78
CA ASN A 470 20.77 19.43 -17.19
C ASN A 470 21.14 18.06 -17.83
N PHE A 471 21.18 16.98 -17.06
CA PHE A 471 21.53 15.66 -17.59
C PHE A 471 20.42 15.09 -18.49
N ILE A 472 19.14 15.36 -18.18
CA ILE A 472 18.00 14.81 -18.90
C ILE A 472 17.88 15.43 -20.30
N ASP A 473 17.95 16.76 -20.40
CA ASP A 473 17.89 17.44 -21.70
C ASP A 473 19.13 17.15 -22.55
N ALA A 474 20.32 17.06 -21.93
CA ALA A 474 21.53 16.64 -22.61
C ALA A 474 21.39 15.22 -23.19
N TYR A 475 20.76 14.29 -22.47
CA TYR A 475 20.48 12.95 -22.99
C TYR A 475 19.58 12.98 -24.22
N ASN A 476 18.51 13.79 -24.18
CA ASN A 476 17.59 13.95 -25.30
C ASN A 476 18.31 14.51 -26.54
N PHE A 477 19.21 15.48 -26.33
CA PHE A 477 20.05 16.02 -27.39
C PHE A 477 21.00 14.96 -27.96
N ILE A 478 21.75 14.26 -27.12
CA ILE A 478 22.71 13.23 -27.53
C ILE A 478 22.01 12.13 -28.34
N SER A 479 20.82 11.71 -27.90
CA SER A 479 19.99 10.72 -28.58
C SER A 479 19.48 11.17 -29.95
N SER A 480 19.45 12.49 -30.21
CA SER A 480 19.04 13.08 -31.49
C SER A 480 20.20 13.23 -32.49
N VAL A 481 21.45 13.05 -32.05
CA VAL A 481 22.64 13.20 -32.91
C VAL A 481 22.69 12.06 -33.93
N SER A 482 22.76 12.40 -35.22
CA SER A 482 22.75 11.42 -36.31
C SER A 482 24.07 10.65 -36.47
N ASP A 483 25.20 11.25 -36.08
CA ASP A 483 26.52 10.62 -36.17
C ASP A 483 26.80 9.74 -34.96
N LYS A 484 26.84 8.42 -35.19
CA LYS A 484 27.07 7.40 -34.15
C LYS A 484 28.43 7.53 -33.44
N ASN A 485 29.47 8.04 -34.10
CA ASN A 485 30.79 8.19 -33.48
C ASN A 485 30.79 9.36 -32.49
N ILE A 486 30.19 10.48 -32.90
CA ILE A 486 30.01 11.66 -32.05
C ILE A 486 29.10 11.30 -30.88
N GLN A 487 27.99 10.59 -31.15
CA GLN A 487 27.05 10.12 -30.13
C GLN A 487 27.76 9.30 -29.05
N LYS A 488 28.51 8.25 -29.42
CA LYS A 488 29.25 7.41 -28.45
C LYS A 488 30.23 8.20 -27.58
N TYR A 489 30.89 9.21 -28.17
CA TYR A 489 31.81 10.05 -27.41
C TYR A 489 31.08 10.96 -26.40
N LEU A 490 29.94 11.54 -26.81
CA LEU A 490 29.08 12.32 -25.92
C LEU A 490 28.44 11.46 -24.83
N GLU A 491 28.03 10.23 -25.13
CA GLU A 491 27.52 9.27 -24.15
C GLU A 491 28.57 8.97 -23.07
N LYS A 492 29.82 8.69 -23.46
CA LYS A 492 30.92 8.46 -22.52
C LYS A 492 31.23 9.70 -21.67
N MET A 493 31.19 10.89 -22.28
CA MET A 493 31.36 12.15 -21.55
C MET A 493 30.22 12.35 -20.54
N TRP A 494 28.98 12.07 -20.94
CA TRP A 494 27.80 12.17 -20.09
C TRP A 494 27.91 11.23 -18.89
N GLU A 495 28.30 9.96 -19.10
CA GLU A 495 28.52 8.98 -18.04
C GLU A 495 29.60 9.44 -17.05
N ASN A 496 30.77 9.85 -17.56
CA ASN A 496 31.86 10.36 -16.72
C ASN A 496 31.44 11.60 -15.89
N CYS A 497 30.68 12.52 -16.50
CA CYS A 497 30.16 13.69 -15.80
C CYS A 497 29.15 13.28 -14.72
N LEU A 498 28.29 12.30 -14.98
CA LEU A 498 27.33 11.82 -14.01
C LEU A 498 28.06 11.17 -12.82
N GLU A 499 28.98 10.23 -13.07
CA GLU A 499 29.74 9.53 -12.02
C GLU A 499 30.47 10.50 -11.09
N THR A 500 31.20 11.47 -11.65
CA THR A 500 31.95 12.47 -10.86
C THR A 500 31.05 13.39 -10.04
N THR A 501 29.79 13.59 -10.46
CA THR A 501 28.87 14.50 -9.76
C THR A 501 28.06 13.81 -8.68
N LEU A 502 27.75 12.53 -8.86
CA LEU A 502 27.01 11.75 -7.86
C LEU A 502 27.80 11.57 -6.56
N GLU A 503 29.13 11.69 -6.59
CA GLU A 503 29.97 11.71 -5.38
C GLU A 503 29.68 12.91 -4.46
N ASN A 504 29.21 14.03 -5.01
CA ASN A 504 28.97 15.29 -4.30
C ASN A 504 27.48 15.69 -4.30
N ILE A 505 26.58 14.71 -4.33
CA ILE A 505 25.14 14.96 -4.40
C ILE A 505 24.63 15.73 -3.16
N ASP A 506 23.77 16.72 -3.38
CA ASP A 506 23.19 17.53 -2.29
C ASP A 506 22.12 16.75 -1.53
N LEU A 507 22.53 16.13 -0.43
CA LEU A 507 21.65 15.36 0.45
C LEU A 507 20.53 16.20 1.10
N THR A 508 20.64 17.53 1.15
CA THR A 508 19.61 18.39 1.75
C THR A 508 18.30 18.41 0.96
N ILE A 509 18.31 17.86 -0.26
CA ILE A 509 17.16 17.80 -1.14
C ILE A 509 16.16 16.72 -0.69
N ILE A 510 16.62 15.64 -0.04
CA ILE A 510 15.82 14.43 0.19
C ILE A 510 14.53 14.69 1.00
N ASP A 511 14.56 15.67 1.91
CA ASP A 511 13.43 16.00 2.79
C ASP A 511 12.58 17.17 2.28
N ARG A 512 12.86 17.71 1.09
CA ARG A 512 12.09 18.82 0.53
C ARG A 512 10.82 18.33 -0.14
N ASP A 513 9.70 19.00 0.14
CA ASP A 513 8.44 18.73 -0.56
C ASP A 513 8.47 19.25 -2.00
N MET A 514 9.14 20.38 -2.23
CA MET A 514 9.27 21.04 -3.53
C MET A 514 10.68 21.58 -3.73
N ILE A 515 11.15 21.62 -4.98
CA ILE A 515 12.41 22.26 -5.36
C ILE A 515 12.13 23.32 -6.42
N GLU A 516 12.72 24.49 -6.23
CA GLU A 516 12.73 25.53 -7.25
C GLU A 516 13.97 25.37 -8.15
N ILE A 517 13.74 25.24 -9.46
CA ILE A 517 14.79 25.03 -10.46
C ILE A 517 14.77 26.19 -11.45
N GLN A 518 15.92 26.85 -11.62
CA GLN A 518 16.08 27.90 -12.62
C GLN A 518 16.30 27.28 -14.00
N LEU A 519 15.25 27.23 -14.81
CA LEU A 519 15.32 26.56 -16.11
C LEU A 519 16.02 27.43 -17.17
N VAL A 520 16.83 26.81 -18.02
CA VAL A 520 17.37 27.37 -19.27
C VAL A 520 16.96 26.38 -20.35
N PHE A 521 16.26 26.83 -21.39
CA PHE A 521 15.86 25.93 -22.47
C PHE A 521 17.03 25.67 -23.43
N ASP A 522 16.98 24.52 -24.11
CA ASP A 522 17.84 24.17 -25.25
C ASP A 522 19.34 24.06 -24.91
N LEU A 523 19.67 23.62 -23.70
CA LEU A 523 21.03 23.24 -23.32
C LEU A 523 21.35 21.81 -23.79
N ARG A 524 22.49 21.63 -24.47
CA ARG A 524 22.89 20.40 -25.17
C ARG A 524 23.83 19.50 -24.36
N LEU A 525 24.67 20.09 -23.52
CA LEU A 525 25.68 19.40 -22.72
C LEU A 525 25.27 19.36 -21.23
N PRO A 526 25.67 18.32 -20.49
CA PRO A 526 25.46 18.28 -19.05
C PRO A 526 26.28 19.38 -18.36
N ARG A 527 25.81 19.90 -17.23
CA ARG A 527 26.51 20.91 -16.40
C ARG A 527 26.96 22.20 -17.11
N ALA A 528 26.35 22.55 -18.24
CA ALA A 528 26.70 23.75 -19.00
C ALA A 528 26.72 25.04 -18.16
N ALA A 529 25.81 25.19 -17.19
CA ALA A 529 25.75 26.34 -16.30
C ALA A 529 27.00 26.51 -15.41
N ILE A 530 27.58 25.40 -14.93
CA ILE A 530 28.79 25.43 -14.11
C ILE A 530 30.00 25.73 -14.97
N GLU A 531 30.05 25.15 -16.18
CA GLU A 531 31.09 25.46 -17.15
C GLU A 531 31.07 26.94 -17.55
N TYR A 532 29.89 27.53 -17.74
CA TYR A 532 29.74 28.97 -18.00
C TYR A 532 30.28 29.83 -16.86
N ALA A 533 30.03 29.44 -15.60
CA ALA A 533 30.59 30.11 -14.43
C ALA A 533 32.13 29.99 -14.36
N ASN A 534 32.69 28.84 -14.74
CA ASN A 534 34.14 28.64 -14.84
C ASN A 534 34.73 29.59 -15.91
N ILE A 535 34.12 29.66 -17.09
CA ILE A 535 34.55 30.58 -18.16
C ILE A 535 34.47 32.03 -17.69
N ARG A 536 33.40 32.43 -17.01
CA ARG A 536 33.28 33.78 -16.43
C ARG A 536 34.43 34.09 -15.47
N THR A 537 34.76 33.15 -14.58
CA THR A 537 35.88 33.31 -13.66
C THR A 537 37.23 33.43 -14.39
N ILE A 538 37.40 32.70 -15.50
CA ILE A 538 38.59 32.83 -16.35
C ILE A 538 38.62 34.22 -17.00
N ARG A 539 37.48 34.72 -17.52
CA ARG A 539 37.37 36.06 -18.11
C ARG A 539 37.69 37.16 -17.12
N ASP A 540 37.16 37.09 -15.90
CA ASP A 540 37.46 38.07 -14.85
C ASP A 540 38.96 38.09 -14.52
N LYS A 541 39.62 36.93 -14.50
CA LYS A 541 41.08 36.83 -14.34
C LYS A 541 41.85 37.41 -15.53
N LEU A 542 41.34 37.23 -16.76
CA LEU A 542 41.95 37.80 -17.97
C LEU A 542 41.89 39.34 -17.94
N LEU A 543 40.73 39.90 -17.61
CA LEU A 543 40.55 41.35 -17.47
C LEU A 543 41.48 41.94 -16.40
N GLN A 544 41.60 41.26 -15.24
CA GLN A 544 42.55 41.66 -14.20
C GLN A 544 44.02 41.61 -14.65
N LEU A 545 44.38 40.69 -15.55
CA LEU A 545 45.74 40.59 -16.09
C LEU A 545 46.01 41.66 -17.16
N GLU A 546 45.01 42.01 -17.97
CA GLU A 546 45.09 43.11 -18.95
C GLU A 546 45.25 44.48 -18.28
N GLU A 547 44.53 44.71 -17.18
CA GLU A 547 44.65 45.95 -16.39
C GLU A 547 46.02 46.10 -15.72
N ASN A 548 46.67 44.99 -15.36
CA ASN A 548 47.94 45.01 -14.62
C ASN A 548 49.21 45.04 -15.50
N ASN A 549 49.17 44.56 -16.76
CA ASN A 549 50.39 44.33 -17.56
C ASN A 549 50.62 45.30 -18.74
N HIS A 550 49.71 46.21 -19.10
CA HIS A 550 49.87 47.14 -20.24
C HIS A 550 50.26 46.48 -21.61
N GLU A 551 50.25 45.15 -21.73
CA GLU A 551 50.43 44.42 -22.98
C GLU A 551 49.05 44.06 -23.57
N SER A 552 48.85 44.38 -24.85
CA SER A 552 47.54 44.40 -25.51
C SER A 552 46.99 43.04 -25.94
N LEU A 553 47.56 41.92 -25.52
CA LEU A 553 47.07 40.59 -25.91
C LEU A 553 47.46 39.55 -24.86
N VAL A 554 46.53 39.17 -23.98
CA VAL A 554 46.72 37.96 -23.17
C VAL A 554 46.68 36.74 -24.12
N PRO A 555 47.64 35.80 -24.03
CA PRO A 555 47.67 34.67 -24.95
C PRO A 555 46.42 33.80 -24.81
N LEU A 556 45.69 33.59 -25.90
CA LEU A 556 44.61 32.60 -26.01
C LEU A 556 45.00 31.24 -25.40
N ASN A 557 46.28 30.87 -25.55
CA ASN A 557 46.87 29.67 -24.96
C ASN A 557 46.75 29.62 -23.43
N PHE A 558 46.85 30.75 -22.73
CA PHE A 558 46.66 30.82 -21.27
C PHE A 558 45.20 30.53 -20.89
N ALA A 559 44.24 31.13 -21.61
CA ALA A 559 42.82 30.90 -21.38
C ALA A 559 42.43 29.43 -21.65
N ILE A 560 42.93 28.85 -22.76
CA ILE A 560 42.72 27.44 -23.10
C ILE A 560 43.37 26.51 -22.05
N ASP A 561 44.59 26.80 -21.59
CA ASP A 561 45.25 25.99 -20.57
C ASP A 561 44.54 26.07 -19.20
N GLN A 562 44.00 27.23 -18.83
CA GLN A 562 43.17 27.36 -17.63
C GLN A 562 41.85 26.60 -17.78
N LEU A 563 41.21 26.68 -18.95
CA LEU A 563 39.98 25.94 -19.23
C LEU A 563 40.22 24.42 -19.16
N LYS A 564 41.30 23.91 -19.75
CA LYS A 564 41.68 22.49 -19.65
C LYS A 564 41.86 21.99 -18.22
N ARG A 565 42.24 22.88 -17.30
CA ARG A 565 42.45 22.55 -15.87
C ARG A 565 41.17 22.66 -15.03
N THR A 566 40.22 23.47 -15.46
CA THR A 566 39.03 23.84 -14.67
C THR A 566 37.72 23.31 -15.25
N SER A 567 37.73 22.87 -16.52
CA SER A 567 36.58 22.37 -17.26
C SER A 567 35.95 21.15 -16.57
N VAL A 568 34.63 21.16 -16.52
CA VAL A 568 33.83 20.06 -15.98
C VAL A 568 33.92 18.80 -16.84
N TYR A 569 34.24 18.95 -18.13
CA TYR A 569 34.30 17.85 -19.10
C TYR A 569 35.65 17.14 -19.14
N GLY A 570 36.63 17.62 -18.37
CA GLY A 570 37.99 17.08 -18.34
C GLY A 570 38.84 17.52 -19.53
N ARG A 571 40.12 17.15 -19.48
CA ARG A 571 41.14 17.62 -20.44
C ARG A 571 40.89 17.11 -21.86
N ASP A 572 40.56 15.82 -21.99
CA ASP A 572 40.43 15.15 -23.29
C ASP A 572 39.24 15.71 -24.10
N PHE A 573 38.09 15.96 -23.45
CA PHE A 573 36.94 16.59 -24.10
C PHE A 573 37.23 18.04 -24.48
N THR A 574 37.88 18.78 -23.59
CA THR A 574 38.27 20.18 -23.84
C THR A 574 39.24 20.28 -25.02
N GLU A 575 40.15 19.31 -25.19
CA GLU A 575 41.03 19.25 -26.36
C GLU A 575 40.26 18.96 -27.66
N LEU A 576 39.26 18.08 -27.60
CA LEU A 576 38.44 17.76 -28.77
C LEU A 576 37.51 18.90 -29.18
N ILE A 577 37.02 19.72 -28.24
CA ILE A 577 36.25 20.94 -28.54
C ILE A 577 37.03 21.84 -29.49
N PHE A 578 38.33 22.06 -29.28
CA PHE A 578 39.13 22.98 -30.11
C PHE A 578 39.70 22.33 -31.39
N VAL A 579 39.60 21.00 -31.53
CA VAL A 579 40.07 20.27 -32.72
C VAL A 579 38.93 19.97 -33.70
N GLN A 580 37.72 19.72 -33.18
CA GLN A 580 36.58 19.29 -33.99
C GLN A 580 35.43 20.30 -33.92
N ARG A 581 35.04 20.79 -35.09
CA ARG A 581 34.00 21.83 -35.25
C ARG A 581 32.65 21.47 -34.62
N HIS A 582 32.21 20.21 -34.73
CA HIS A 582 30.91 19.78 -34.19
C HIS A 582 30.83 19.93 -32.66
N PHE A 583 31.87 19.52 -31.93
CA PHE A 583 31.91 19.64 -30.47
C PHE A 583 32.01 21.12 -30.04
N PHE A 584 32.75 21.93 -30.79
CA PHE A 584 32.80 23.39 -30.59
C PHE A 584 31.42 24.04 -30.72
N GLU A 585 30.67 23.69 -31.78
CA GLU A 585 29.33 24.22 -32.02
C GLU A 585 28.34 23.85 -30.90
N PHE A 586 28.42 22.63 -30.37
CA PHE A 586 27.59 22.23 -29.23
C PHE A 586 27.96 22.98 -27.94
N TYR A 587 29.26 23.13 -27.69
CA TYR A 587 29.76 23.83 -26.51
C TYR A 587 29.38 25.32 -26.54
N ILE A 588 29.66 26.03 -27.63
CA ILE A 588 29.36 27.46 -27.78
C ILE A 588 27.86 27.73 -27.74
N HIS A 589 27.03 26.86 -28.33
CA HIS A 589 25.58 26.99 -28.28
C HIS A 589 25.07 27.17 -26.84
N ASP A 590 25.52 26.30 -25.93
CA ASP A 590 25.08 26.34 -24.54
C ASP A 590 25.58 27.59 -23.83
N GLN A 591 26.79 28.03 -24.14
CA GLN A 591 27.32 29.26 -23.57
C GLN A 591 26.55 30.50 -24.03
N ILE A 592 26.15 30.56 -25.31
CA ILE A 592 25.30 31.64 -25.85
C ILE A 592 23.94 31.60 -25.16
N ALA A 593 23.32 30.42 -25.02
CA ALA A 593 22.03 30.25 -24.36
C ALA A 593 22.05 30.76 -22.91
N LEU A 594 23.12 30.45 -22.17
CA LEU A 594 23.31 30.92 -20.79
C LEU A 594 23.57 32.42 -20.72
N HIS A 595 24.37 32.96 -21.65
CA HIS A 595 24.62 34.40 -21.71
C HIS A 595 23.35 35.19 -22.02
N PHE A 596 22.52 34.73 -22.95
CA PHE A 596 21.24 35.35 -23.28
C PHE A 596 20.28 35.36 -22.08
N LYS A 597 20.28 34.29 -21.29
CA LYS A 597 19.52 34.28 -20.04
C LYS A 597 20.04 35.33 -19.04
N GLU A 598 21.35 35.44 -18.85
CA GLU A 598 21.92 36.43 -17.91
C GLU A 598 21.64 37.88 -18.34
N THR A 599 21.69 38.14 -19.64
CA THR A 599 21.48 39.48 -20.23
C THR A 599 20.01 39.78 -20.59
N ASN A 600 19.10 38.83 -20.38
CA ASN A 600 17.69 38.90 -20.80
C ASN A 600 17.51 39.18 -22.31
N ILE A 601 18.36 38.61 -23.16
CA ILE A 601 18.27 38.71 -24.62
C ILE A 601 17.35 37.61 -25.17
N HIS A 602 16.37 37.99 -26.00
CA HIS A 602 15.38 37.08 -26.59
C HIS A 602 15.73 36.72 -28.04
N LEU A 603 16.84 36.01 -28.24
CA LEU A 603 17.25 35.48 -29.54
C LEU A 603 17.45 33.96 -29.46
N SER A 604 17.32 33.28 -30.60
CA SER A 604 17.65 31.85 -30.69
C SER A 604 19.17 31.69 -30.63
N PRO A 605 19.73 30.92 -29.67
CA PRO A 605 21.16 30.65 -29.59
C PRO A 605 21.68 30.00 -30.87
N LYS A 606 20.87 29.14 -31.50
CA LYS A 606 21.16 28.54 -32.81
C LYS A 606 21.29 29.58 -33.93
N PHE A 607 20.38 30.55 -33.99
CA PHE A 607 20.45 31.61 -35.01
C PHE A 607 21.76 32.41 -34.91
N VAL A 608 22.18 32.76 -33.70
CA VAL A 608 23.43 33.50 -33.48
C VAL A 608 24.65 32.62 -33.74
N LEU A 609 24.61 31.36 -33.34
CA LEU A 609 25.65 30.39 -33.70
C LEU A 609 25.79 30.28 -35.22
N ASP A 610 24.70 30.13 -35.96
CA ASP A 610 24.71 30.05 -37.42
C ASP A 610 25.30 31.34 -38.04
N LEU A 611 25.04 32.52 -37.46
CA LEU A 611 25.62 33.79 -37.91
C LEU A 611 27.15 33.85 -37.69
N LEU A 612 27.64 33.38 -36.53
CA LEU A 612 29.07 33.34 -36.23
C LEU A 612 29.82 32.32 -37.08
N VAL A 613 29.19 31.16 -37.29
CA VAL A 613 29.78 29.98 -37.91
C VAL A 613 29.68 30.03 -39.45
N SER A 614 28.75 30.82 -40.00
CA SER A 614 28.55 30.98 -41.46
C SER A 614 29.61 31.86 -42.13
N ASN A 615 30.45 32.59 -41.39
CA ASN A 615 31.61 33.29 -41.95
C ASN A 615 32.78 32.29 -42.17
N PRO A 616 33.13 31.95 -43.42
CA PRO A 616 34.13 30.92 -43.72
C PRO A 616 35.58 31.35 -43.47
N THR A 617 35.81 32.59 -43.02
CA THR A 617 37.13 33.19 -42.82
C THR A 617 37.70 32.99 -41.42
N TYR A 618 36.91 32.58 -40.43
CA TYR A 618 37.38 32.39 -39.05
C TYR A 618 37.75 30.94 -38.75
N THR A 619 38.98 30.70 -38.28
CA THR A 619 39.40 29.40 -37.75
C THR A 619 38.75 29.13 -36.37
N ILE A 620 38.69 27.87 -35.94
CA ILE A 620 38.16 27.49 -34.60
C ILE A 620 38.89 28.27 -33.49
N GLU A 621 40.19 28.51 -33.65
CA GLU A 621 41.00 29.32 -32.73
C GLU A 621 40.56 30.79 -32.70
N GLN A 622 40.21 31.40 -33.83
CA GLN A 622 39.74 32.79 -33.87
C GLN A 622 38.33 32.93 -33.28
N ASN A 623 37.44 31.95 -33.51
CA ASN A 623 36.13 31.90 -32.86
C ASN A 623 36.23 31.67 -31.35
N ALA A 624 37.18 30.82 -30.91
CA ALA A 624 37.49 30.65 -29.49
C ALA A 624 38.06 31.93 -28.87
N GLN A 625 38.84 32.71 -29.63
CA GLN A 625 39.39 33.99 -29.18
C GLN A 625 38.32 35.07 -29.00
N LEU A 626 37.39 35.18 -29.95
CA LEU A 626 36.23 36.05 -29.84
C LEU A 626 35.40 35.72 -28.58
N PHE A 627 35.19 34.43 -28.34
CA PHE A 627 34.36 33.97 -27.23
C PHE A 627 35.05 34.02 -25.85
N LEU A 628 36.35 33.71 -25.76
CA LEU A 628 37.08 33.67 -24.48
C LEU A 628 37.67 35.02 -24.08
N ALA A 629 38.05 35.88 -25.03
CA ALA A 629 38.77 37.13 -24.77
C ALA A 629 38.00 38.41 -25.15
N GLN A 630 37.11 38.39 -26.16
CA GLN A 630 36.47 39.61 -26.71
C GLN A 630 34.94 39.62 -26.55
N HIS A 631 34.45 39.30 -25.35
CA HIS A 631 33.02 39.21 -25.04
C HIS A 631 32.21 40.48 -25.32
N ALA A 632 32.86 41.64 -25.46
CA ALA A 632 32.22 42.93 -25.73
C ALA A 632 31.54 42.99 -27.11
N GLU A 633 31.88 42.11 -28.06
CA GLU A 633 31.20 42.03 -29.37
C GLU A 633 29.87 41.25 -29.33
N PHE A 634 29.54 40.63 -28.18
CA PHE A 634 28.30 39.87 -27.96
C PHE A 634 27.21 40.63 -27.19
N THR A 635 27.58 41.73 -26.52
CA THR A 635 26.68 42.71 -25.88
C THR A 635 26.27 43.80 -26.85
#